data_AF-A0A3M1K3K9-F1
#
_entry.id   AF-A0A3M1K3K9-F1
#
_cell.length_a   1.000
_cell.length_b   1.000
_cell.length_c   1.000
_cell.angle_alpha   90.00
_cell.angle_beta   90.00
_cell.angle_gamma   90.00
#
_symmetry.space_group_name_H-M   'P 1'
#
loop_
_entity.id
_entity.type
_entity.pdbx_description
1 polymer ?
#
loop_
_entity_poly.entity_id
_entity_poly.type
_entity_poly.pdbx_seq_one_letter_code
_entity_poly.pdbx_strand_id
1 'polypeptide(L)' 'MPRVSIIGIRCALGWLVAGSIVGVLAAMQSTGLAILAVPLHIHWHWMFFGWMTQFALSVAWWILPRFPGGS' A
#
# COMPACT_ATOMS: atom_id res chain seq x y z
N MET A 1 15.98 -0.65 -12.74
CA MET A 1 14.53 -0.85 -12.47
C MET A 1 13.69 -0.19 -13.56
N PRO A 2 12.61 -0.83 -14.04
CA PRO A 2 11.65 -0.23 -14.97
C PRO A 2 10.93 0.98 -14.34
N ARG A 3 10.63 2.01 -15.13
CA ARG A 3 9.91 3.21 -14.63
C ARG A 3 8.57 2.86 -13.97
N VAL A 4 7.86 1.86 -14.50
CA VAL A 4 6.59 1.35 -13.95
C VAL A 4 6.77 0.83 -12.52
N SER A 5 7.80 0.00 -12.26
CA SER A 5 8.09 -0.49 -10.90
C SER A 5 8.42 0.66 -9.95
N ILE A 6 9.18 1.67 -10.41
CA ILE A 6 9.54 2.82 -9.57
C ILE A 6 8.28 3.60 -9.16
N ILE A 7 7.40 3.91 -10.12
CA ILE A 7 6.15 4.62 -9.84
C ILE A 7 5.26 3.78 -8.91
N GLY A 8 5.12 2.49 -9.20
CA GLY A 8 4.33 1.56 -8.38
C GLY A 8 4.81 1.49 -6.93
N ILE A 9 6.13 1.38 -6.71
CA ILE A 9 6.74 1.38 -5.37
C ILE A 9 6.51 2.73 -4.66
N ARG A 10 6.68 3.87 -5.35
CA ARG A 10 6.46 5.20 -4.74
C ARG A 10 5.00 5.39 -4.32
N CYS A 11 4.06 4.97 -5.15
CA CYS A 11 2.64 5.00 -4.80
C CYS A 11 2.31 4.05 -3.65
N ALA A 12 2.91 2.86 -3.61
CA ALA A 12 2.74 1.94 -2.49
C ALA A 12 3.25 2.55 -1.17
N LEU A 13 4.43 3.18 -1.18
CA LEU A 13 4.95 3.90 -0.01
C LEU A 13 4.03 5.05 0.42
N GLY A 14 3.41 5.75 -0.53
CA GLY A 14 2.36 6.72 -0.24
C GLY A 14 1.18 6.11 0.51
N TRP A 15 0.70 4.95 0.06
CA TRP A 15 -0.35 4.19 0.74
C TRP A 15 0.05 3.67 2.11
N LEU A 16 1.33 3.31 2.32
CA LEU A 16 1.82 2.94 3.64
C LEU A 16 1.69 4.10 4.61
N VAL A 17 2.20 5.27 4.24
CA VAL A 17 2.14 6.46 5.09
C VAL A 17 0.68 6.82 5.40
N ALA A 18 -0.17 6.87 4.37
CA ALA A 18 -1.58 7.16 4.55
C ALA A 18 -2.30 6.10 5.42
N GLY A 19 -2.06 4.82 5.15
CA GLY A 19 -2.62 3.69 5.89
C GLY A 19 -2.19 3.66 7.35
N SER A 20 -0.92 3.99 7.64
CA SER A 20 -0.40 4.11 9.01
C SER A 20 -1.05 5.27 9.76
N ILE A 21 -1.23 6.44 9.13
CA ILE A 21 -1.94 7.57 9.75
C ILE A 21 -3.38 7.18 10.11
N VAL A 22 -4.08 6.53 9.18
CA VAL A 22 -5.44 6.00 9.42
C VAL A 22 -5.44 4.94 10.52
N GLY A 23 -4.41 4.10 10.60
CA GLY A 23 -4.25 3.11 11.66
C GLY A 23 -4.09 3.74 13.05
N VAL A 24 -3.32 4.83 13.15
CA VAL A 24 -3.20 5.60 14.40
C VAL A 24 -4.56 6.20 14.78
N LEU A 25 -5.28 6.80 13.84
CA LEU A 25 -6.61 7.35 14.11
C LEU A 25 -7.60 6.27 14.56
N ALA A 26 -7.58 5.09 13.93
CA ALA A 26 -8.40 3.95 14.34
C ALA A 26 -8.02 3.43 15.74
N ALA A 27 -6.74 3.42 16.10
CA ALA A 27 -6.29 3.06 17.45
C ALA A 27 -6.69 4.11 18.51
N MET A 28 -6.71 5.39 18.16
CA MET A 28 -7.23 6.44 19.05
C MET A 28 -8.73 6.25 19.30
N GLN A 29 -9.48 5.68 18.34
CA GLN A 29 -10.90 5.39 18.53
C GLN A 29 -11.16 4.32 19.59
N SER A 30 -10.32 3.29 19.70
CA SER A 30 -10.47 2.27 20.76
C SER A 30 -10.10 2.77 22.15
N THR A 31 -9.38 3.89 22.24
CA THR A 31 -9.00 4.54 23.52
C THR A 31 -9.93 5.68 23.93
N GLY A 32 -10.94 6.01 23.11
CA GLY A 32 -11.86 7.12 23.37
C GLY A 32 -11.28 8.52 23.07
N LEU A 33 -10.07 8.58 22.51
CA LEU A 33 -9.38 9.83 22.14
C LEU A 33 -9.56 10.20 20.65
N ALA A 34 -10.48 9.53 19.94
CA ALA A 34 -10.68 9.78 18.52
C ALA A 34 -11.16 11.20 18.23
N ILE A 35 -10.43 11.88 17.35
CA ILE A 35 -10.82 13.16 16.77
C ILE A 35 -11.79 12.95 15.59
N LEU A 36 -11.66 11.81 14.91
CA LEU A 36 -12.49 11.40 13.76
C LEU A 36 -12.80 9.90 13.87
N ALA A 37 -14.04 9.52 13.57
CA ALA A 37 -14.41 8.13 13.44
C ALA A 37 -13.87 7.57 12.13
N VAL A 38 -13.03 6.54 12.22
CA VAL A 38 -12.40 5.90 11.07
C VAL A 38 -12.91 4.47 10.95
N PRO A 39 -13.62 4.13 9.86
CA PRO A 39 -14.03 2.76 9.64
C PRO A 39 -12.81 1.85 9.46
N LEU A 40 -12.71 0.83 10.30
CA LEU A 40 -11.54 -0.06 10.32
C LEU A 40 -11.29 -0.70 8.94
N HIS A 41 -12.33 -1.05 8.19
CA HIS A 41 -12.19 -1.64 6.84
C HIS A 41 -11.39 -0.78 5.86
N ILE A 42 -11.38 0.56 6.03
CA ILE A 42 -10.59 1.48 5.19
C ILE A 42 -9.10 1.28 5.45
N HIS A 43 -8.69 1.26 6.73
CA HIS A 43 -7.30 0.97 7.11
C HIS A 43 -6.83 -0.36 6.50
N TRP A 44 -7.65 -1.41 6.61
CA TRP A 44 -7.32 -2.73 6.08
C TRP A 44 -7.15 -2.70 4.56
N HIS A 45 -8.07 -2.07 3.82
CA HIS A 45 -7.94 -1.95 2.36
C HIS A 45 -6.67 -1.20 1.96
N TRP A 46 -6.33 -0.12 2.65
CA TRP A 46 -5.15 0.68 2.34
C TRP A 46 -3.85 -0.07 2.63
N MET A 47 -3.79 -0.82 3.73
CA MET A 47 -2.60 -1.60 4.09
C MET A 47 -2.43 -2.83 3.20
N PHE A 48 -3.50 -3.59 2.95
CA PHE A 48 -3.41 -4.83 2.17
C PHE A 48 -3.28 -4.56 0.67
N PHE A 49 -4.16 -3.76 0.08
CA PHE A 49 -4.17 -3.54 -1.37
C PHE A 49 -3.28 -2.37 -1.79
N GLY A 50 -3.40 -1.22 -1.12
CA GLY A 50 -2.66 0.00 -1.48
C GLY A 50 -1.16 -0.10 -1.23
N TRP A 51 -0.77 -0.60 -0.06
CA TRP A 51 0.65 -0.80 0.29
C TRP A 51 1.14 -2.17 -0.14
N MET A 52 0.72 -3.24 0.53
CA MET A 52 1.42 -4.52 0.51
C MET A 52 1.34 -5.20 -0.87
N THR A 53 0.13 -5.33 -1.41
CA THR A 53 -0.09 -5.97 -2.71
C THR A 53 0.55 -5.16 -3.83
N GLN A 54 0.34 -3.84 -3.85
CA GLN A 54 0.93 -2.98 -4.87
C GLN A 54 2.47 -2.98 -4.82
N PHE A 55 3.06 -2.97 -3.63
CA PHE A 55 4.51 -3.09 -3.45
C PHE A 55 5.01 -4.43 -4.00
N ALA A 56 4.39 -5.54 -3.59
CA ALA A 56 4.75 -6.88 -4.05
C ALA A 56 4.67 -7.01 -5.58
N LEU A 57 3.60 -6.52 -6.21
CA LEU A 57 3.44 -6.54 -7.66
C LEU A 57 4.48 -5.67 -8.37
N SER A 58 4.81 -4.49 -7.82
CA SER A 58 5.80 -3.60 -8.40
C SER A 58 7.22 -4.18 -8.36
N VAL A 59 7.54 -4.88 -7.26
CA VAL A 59 8.79 -5.63 -7.10
C VAL A 59 8.81 -6.86 -8.00
N ALA A 60 7.71 -7.62 -8.07
CA ALA A 60 7.57 -8.76 -8.97
C ALA A 60 7.80 -8.34 -10.43
N TRP A 61 7.21 -7.23 -10.87
CA TRP A 61 7.43 -6.67 -12.21
C TRP A 61 8.88 -6.31 -12.51
N TRP A 62 9.65 -5.97 -11.47
CA TRP A 62 11.07 -5.68 -11.63
C TRP A 62 11.93 -6.94 -11.68
N ILE A 63 11.65 -7.93 -10.81
CA ILE A 63 12.49 -9.10 -10.63
C ILE A 63 12.22 -10.21 -11.65
N LEU A 64 10.98 -10.30 -12.17
CA LEU A 64 10.62 -11.35 -13.11
C LEU A 64 11.41 -11.23 -14.42
N PRO A 65 12.00 -12.33 -14.91
CA PRO A 65 12.73 -12.32 -16.16
C PRO A 65 11.77 -11.98 -17.31
N ARG A 66 12.15 -10.98 -18.09
CA ARG A 66 11.43 -10.60 -19.31
C ARG A 66 11.89 -11.54 -20.40
N PHE A 67 11.15 -12.61 -20.64
CA PHE A 67 11.46 -13.52 -21.75
C PHE A 67 11.38 -12.74 -23.07
N PRO A 68 12.49 -12.60 -23.82
CA PRO A 68 12.42 -12.11 -25.18
C PRO A 68 11.87 -13.25 -26.04
N GLY A 69 10.58 -13.21 -26.36
CA GLY A 69 9.95 -14.13 -27.31
C GLY A 69 8.73 -14.86 -26.76
N GLY A 70 7.55 -14.31 -27.04
CA GLY A 70 6.33 -15.06 -27.26
C GLY A 70 5.83 -14.64 -28.64
N SER A 71 5.73 -15.62 -29.54
CA SER A 71 5.29 -15.54 -30.95
C SER A 71 4.11 -14.61 -31.22
#